data_AF-A0A6A6A5G8-F1
#
_entry.id   AF-A0A6A6A5G8-F1
#
_cell.length_a   1.000
_cell.length_b   1.000
_cell.length_c   1.000
_cell.angle_alpha   90.00
_cell.angle_beta   90.00
_cell.angle_gamma   90.00
#
_symmetry.space_group_name_H-M   'P 1'
#
loop_
_entity.id
_entity.type
_entity.pdbx_description
1 polymer ?
#
loop_
_entity_poly.entity_id
_entity_poly.type
_entity_poly.pdbx_seq_one_letter_code
_entity_poly.pdbx_strand_id
1 'polypeptide(L)'
;MFQNRWVTGLDQDTSAIWHRLEPAFRLASRFLTEDYCLLWFSHLTFGERTYRTSPSPGTWVQTTSYSVSAPAIAQVKVNLQELGEVITFMFSPRASTCEVYGVTYLHKSMMPWFKSYRPQDWPTTHEKYRSPRYRHARPSISMNADFQKYFKNNYSTSILAEQYRAWFSFAATIVHEIGHAYEFWLHNAQYGDEPFCSRYDKNAELGFSWETSVIGRITNPMNNLIHDGIKQLFSIKVEEYTTSSERERAFRILNIYTGAPYAPINPTAHGQRAWPLLGPGQFRGKEFFFANDGREDVKFVARIQAIPLEWVVNWFQEAEWSNRRRLWERESCHTTPPIGESFTIMYERYGSGAQVQRQLNLNIAADAHIYQQQWAQGSI
;
A
#
# COMPACT_ATOMS: atom_id res chain seq x y z
N MET A 1 18.53 -11.27 3.58
CA MET A 1 18.38 -10.95 2.14
C MET A 1 19.07 -9.62 1.79
N PHE A 2 18.72 -8.50 2.43
CA PHE A 2 19.28 -7.18 2.08
C PHE A 2 20.24 -6.61 3.12
N GLN A 3 21.49 -7.08 3.11
CA GLN A 3 22.52 -6.60 4.04
C GLN A 3 23.44 -5.59 3.36
N ASN A 4 23.82 -4.53 4.08
CA ASN A 4 24.78 -3.52 3.61
C ASN A 4 24.40 -2.88 2.25
N ARG A 5 23.09 -2.70 2.02
CA ARG A 5 22.53 -2.11 0.80
C ARG A 5 22.07 -0.66 0.96
N TRP A 6 22.28 -0.07 2.13
CA TRP A 6 21.93 1.32 2.40
C TRP A 6 23.05 2.26 1.95
N VAL A 7 22.67 3.35 1.29
CA VAL A 7 23.57 4.46 0.97
C VAL A 7 24.05 5.11 2.26
N THR A 8 25.28 5.60 2.24
CA THR A 8 25.90 6.38 3.31
C THR A 8 26.12 7.82 2.83
N GLY A 9 26.64 8.70 3.68
CA GLY A 9 26.95 10.08 3.27
C GLY A 9 25.80 11.06 3.50
N LEU A 10 25.56 11.95 2.54
CA LEU A 10 24.70 13.13 2.72
C LEU A 10 23.29 12.75 3.21
N ASP A 11 22.89 13.31 4.36
CA ASP A 11 21.58 13.09 4.97
C ASP A 11 21.20 11.62 5.20
N GLN A 12 22.16 10.69 5.25
CA GLN A 12 21.91 9.28 5.56
C GLN A 12 22.24 9.00 7.03
N ASP A 13 21.23 9.15 7.91
CA ASP A 13 21.36 8.89 9.36
C ASP A 13 21.10 7.41 9.71
N THR A 14 21.18 6.51 8.74
CA THR A 14 20.78 5.09 8.84
C THR A 14 21.44 4.35 10.00
N SER A 15 22.74 4.57 10.25
CA SER A 15 23.46 3.94 11.36
C SER A 15 22.91 4.36 12.73
N ALA A 16 22.55 5.63 12.90
CA ALA A 16 22.03 6.17 14.15
C ALA A 16 20.61 5.67 14.46
N ILE A 17 19.80 5.42 13.43
CA ILE A 17 18.40 5.00 13.58
C ILE A 17 18.17 3.50 13.37
N TRP A 18 19.22 2.72 13.04
CA TRP A 18 19.09 1.31 12.66
C TRP A 18 18.33 0.46 13.67
N HIS A 19 18.69 0.56 14.95
CA HIS A 19 18.02 -0.16 16.05
C HIS A 19 16.52 0.17 16.17
N ARG A 20 16.10 1.37 15.74
CA ARG A 20 14.70 1.82 15.76
C ARG A 20 13.92 1.31 14.56
N LEU A 21 14.61 1.06 13.45
CA LEU A 21 14.05 0.48 12.22
C LEU A 21 13.95 -1.05 12.26
N GLU A 22 14.70 -1.70 13.15
CA GLU A 22 14.81 -3.16 13.19
C GLU A 22 13.46 -3.89 13.22
N PRO A 23 12.44 -3.49 14.01
CA PRO A 23 11.13 -4.15 13.99
C PRO A 23 10.46 -4.08 12.61
N ALA A 24 10.58 -2.94 11.92
CA ALA A 24 10.05 -2.76 10.57
C ALA A 24 10.80 -3.62 9.55
N PHE A 25 12.14 -3.72 9.65
CA PHE A 25 12.93 -4.60 8.79
C PHE A 25 12.65 -6.08 9.01
N ARG A 26 12.40 -6.50 10.26
CA ARG A 26 11.98 -7.87 10.56
C ARG A 26 10.62 -8.17 9.91
N LEU A 27 9.66 -7.24 10.00
CA LEU A 27 8.37 -7.38 9.34
C LEU A 27 8.50 -7.43 7.80
N ALA A 28 9.23 -6.50 7.19
CA ALA A 28 9.51 -6.51 5.75
C ALA A 28 10.20 -7.81 5.30
N SER A 29 11.12 -8.33 6.11
CA SER A 29 11.77 -9.62 5.82
C SER A 29 10.77 -10.78 5.81
N ARG A 30 9.78 -10.80 6.72
CA ARG A 30 8.71 -11.81 6.71
C ARG A 30 7.86 -11.74 5.44
N PHE A 31 7.45 -10.54 5.04
CA PHE A 31 6.73 -10.34 3.78
C PHE A 31 7.48 -10.88 2.55
N LEU A 32 8.80 -10.94 2.60
CA LEU A 32 9.66 -11.38 1.50
C LEU A 32 10.18 -12.82 1.66
N THR A 33 9.76 -13.55 2.68
CA THR A 33 10.26 -14.91 2.96
C THR A 33 9.15 -15.95 3.17
N GLU A 34 7.96 -15.51 3.58
CA GLU A 34 6.79 -16.37 3.78
C GLU A 34 6.11 -16.72 2.45
N ASP A 35 5.90 -18.01 2.20
CA ASP A 35 5.48 -18.54 0.90
C ASP A 35 4.20 -17.91 0.36
N TYR A 36 3.20 -17.72 1.22
CA TYR A 36 1.93 -17.13 0.82
C TYR A 36 2.06 -15.65 0.43
N CYS A 37 3.03 -14.90 1.00
CA CYS A 37 3.33 -13.54 0.56
C CYS A 37 4.04 -13.53 -0.80
N LEU A 38 4.85 -14.57 -1.06
CA LEU A 38 5.61 -14.72 -2.30
C LEU A 38 4.76 -15.15 -3.49
N LEU A 39 3.51 -15.57 -3.29
CA LEU A 39 2.58 -15.85 -4.38
C LEU A 39 2.43 -14.65 -5.33
N TRP A 40 2.40 -13.43 -4.80
CA TRP A 40 2.29 -12.23 -5.64
C TRP A 40 3.52 -12.06 -6.55
N PHE A 41 4.73 -12.23 -6.01
CA PHE A 41 5.97 -12.19 -6.78
C PHE A 41 6.06 -13.35 -7.79
N SER A 42 5.54 -14.53 -7.43
CA SER A 42 5.49 -15.71 -8.29
C SER A 42 4.53 -15.51 -9.47
N HIS A 43 3.35 -14.94 -9.21
CA HIS A 43 2.42 -14.50 -10.24
C HIS A 43 3.08 -13.49 -11.19
N LEU A 44 3.76 -12.48 -10.66
CA LEU A 44 4.47 -11.50 -11.49
C LEU A 44 5.61 -12.12 -12.33
N THR A 45 6.32 -13.11 -11.80
CA THR A 45 7.47 -13.75 -12.48
C THR A 45 7.03 -14.75 -13.56
N PHE A 46 6.01 -15.55 -13.26
CA PHE A 46 5.65 -16.74 -14.06
C PHE A 46 4.24 -16.68 -14.65
N GLY A 47 3.53 -15.58 -14.45
CA GLY A 47 2.27 -15.32 -15.11
C GLY A 47 2.47 -15.07 -16.60
N GLU A 48 1.43 -15.34 -17.38
CA GLU A 48 1.40 -15.06 -18.81
C GLU A 48 1.10 -13.57 -19.02
N ARG A 49 1.94 -12.88 -19.80
CA ARG A 49 1.71 -11.47 -20.13
C ARG A 49 0.72 -11.38 -21.28
N THR A 50 -0.42 -10.73 -21.04
CA THR A 50 -1.49 -10.55 -22.03
C THR A 50 -1.75 -9.07 -22.23
N TYR A 51 -1.98 -8.65 -23.47
CA TYR A 51 -2.35 -7.27 -23.76
C TYR A 51 -3.87 -7.09 -23.66
N ARG A 52 -4.33 -6.03 -22.99
CA ARG A 52 -5.73 -5.61 -23.02
C ARG A 52 -5.86 -4.28 -23.77
N THR A 53 -6.95 -4.12 -24.49
CA THR A 53 -7.23 -2.90 -25.27
C THR A 53 -8.18 -1.92 -24.56
N SER A 54 -8.92 -2.37 -23.55
CA SER A 54 -9.95 -1.60 -22.84
C SER A 54 -10.14 -2.16 -21.42
N PRO A 55 -10.52 -1.34 -20.41
CA PRO A 55 -10.75 0.12 -20.48
C PRO A 55 -9.46 0.95 -20.50
N SER A 56 -8.35 0.39 -20.00
CA SER A 56 -7.04 1.03 -20.02
C SER A 56 -6.06 0.13 -20.78
N PRO A 57 -5.61 0.52 -21.98
CA PRO A 57 -4.67 -0.26 -22.76
C PRO A 57 -3.40 -0.58 -21.98
N GLY A 58 -2.87 -1.79 -22.14
CA GLY A 58 -1.58 -2.18 -21.57
C GLY A 58 -1.47 -3.67 -21.31
N THR A 59 -0.31 -4.06 -20.80
CA THR A 59 0.00 -5.46 -20.47
C THR A 59 -0.52 -5.79 -19.08
N TRP A 60 -1.20 -6.92 -18.92
CA TRP A 60 -1.57 -7.46 -17.61
C TRP A 60 -1.02 -8.88 -17.44
N VAL A 61 -0.89 -9.33 -16.20
CA VAL A 61 -0.32 -10.63 -15.87
C VAL A 61 -1.44 -11.63 -15.53
N GLN A 62 -1.55 -12.70 -16.30
CA GLN A 62 -2.48 -13.79 -16.09
C GLN A 62 -1.84 -14.92 -15.28
N THR A 63 -2.52 -15.39 -14.25
CA THR A 63 -2.03 -16.49 -13.41
C THR A 63 -1.92 -17.78 -14.22
N THR A 64 -0.79 -18.48 -14.07
CA THR A 64 -0.55 -19.80 -14.67
C THR A 64 -0.55 -20.88 -13.58
N SER A 65 -0.78 -22.14 -13.94
CA SER A 65 -0.69 -23.25 -12.99
C SER A 65 0.69 -23.37 -12.33
N TYR A 66 1.76 -23.03 -13.06
CA TYR A 66 3.11 -23.00 -12.52
C TYR A 66 3.32 -21.87 -11.52
N SER A 67 2.75 -20.67 -11.75
CA SER A 67 2.93 -19.50 -10.88
C SER A 67 2.44 -19.68 -9.44
N VAL A 68 1.58 -20.67 -9.18
CA VAL A 68 1.09 -21.00 -7.82
C VAL A 68 1.79 -22.21 -7.20
N SER A 69 2.78 -22.78 -7.89
CA SER A 69 3.47 -24.00 -7.46
C SER A 69 4.62 -23.72 -6.49
N ALA A 70 4.95 -24.69 -5.64
CA ALA A 70 6.10 -24.58 -4.72
C ALA A 70 7.45 -24.36 -5.43
N PRO A 71 7.75 -25.01 -6.59
CA PRO A 71 8.97 -24.70 -7.36
C PRO A 71 9.06 -23.25 -7.82
N ALA A 72 7.94 -22.64 -8.25
CA ALA A 72 7.91 -21.24 -8.66
C ALA A 72 8.22 -20.30 -7.48
N ILE A 73 7.62 -20.56 -6.31
CA ILE A 73 7.91 -19.82 -5.07
C ILE A 73 9.39 -19.97 -4.67
N ALA A 74 9.96 -21.17 -4.78
CA ALA A 74 11.37 -21.39 -4.51
C ALA A 74 12.28 -20.57 -5.44
N GLN A 75 11.95 -20.50 -6.74
CA GLN A 75 12.68 -19.67 -7.68
C GLN A 75 12.54 -18.18 -7.37
N VAL A 76 11.38 -17.71 -6.93
CA VAL A 76 11.19 -16.32 -6.45
C VAL A 76 12.12 -16.01 -5.28
N LYS A 77 12.30 -16.93 -4.33
CA LYS A 77 13.25 -16.72 -3.22
C LYS A 77 14.68 -16.52 -3.71
N VAL A 78 15.11 -17.31 -4.70
CA VAL A 78 16.43 -17.16 -5.34
C VAL A 78 16.52 -15.80 -6.03
N ASN A 79 15.50 -15.44 -6.81
CA ASN A 79 15.43 -14.17 -7.51
C ASN A 79 15.51 -12.96 -6.56
N LEU A 80 14.76 -12.97 -5.45
CA LEU A 80 14.81 -11.92 -4.43
C LEU A 80 16.17 -11.87 -3.70
N GLN A 81 16.82 -13.01 -3.49
CA GLN A 81 18.19 -13.05 -2.97
C GLN A 81 19.17 -12.35 -3.93
N GLU A 82 19.10 -12.65 -5.23
CA GLU A 82 19.94 -12.01 -6.25
C GLU A 82 19.66 -10.51 -6.38
N LEU A 83 18.38 -10.10 -6.39
CA LEU A 83 18.00 -8.69 -6.32
C LEU A 83 18.63 -8.02 -5.10
N GLY A 84 18.69 -8.73 -3.98
CA GLY A 84 19.31 -8.26 -2.76
C GLY A 84 20.81 -7.95 -2.84
N GLU A 85 21.51 -8.53 -3.82
CA GLU A 85 22.92 -8.25 -4.09
C GLU A 85 23.14 -6.95 -4.90
N VAL A 86 22.10 -6.45 -5.57
CA VAL A 86 22.20 -5.29 -6.49
C VAL A 86 21.37 -4.08 -6.06
N ILE A 87 20.25 -4.29 -5.37
CA ILE A 87 19.33 -3.22 -4.96
C ILE A 87 20.02 -2.23 -4.02
N THR A 88 19.61 -0.97 -4.06
CA THR A 88 20.12 0.07 -3.16
C THR A 88 18.97 0.73 -2.42
N PHE A 89 19.14 0.99 -1.14
CA PHE A 89 18.16 1.73 -0.32
C PHE A 89 18.78 3.04 0.16
N MET A 90 17.97 4.10 0.24
CA MET A 90 18.38 5.36 0.84
C MET A 90 17.16 6.11 1.37
N PHE A 91 17.41 7.14 2.18
CA PHE A 91 16.42 8.18 2.42
C PHE A 91 16.62 9.31 1.42
N SER A 92 15.53 9.89 0.93
CA SER A 92 15.58 11.12 0.14
C SER A 92 16.29 12.22 0.96
N PRO A 93 17.15 13.05 0.34
CA PRO A 93 17.74 14.20 1.03
C PRO A 93 16.66 15.10 1.63
N ARG A 94 16.94 15.77 2.75
CA ARG A 94 15.91 16.57 3.45
C ARG A 94 15.40 17.76 2.63
N ALA A 95 16.21 18.23 1.68
CA ALA A 95 15.83 19.28 0.74
C ALA A 95 14.88 18.80 -0.38
N SER A 96 14.65 17.49 -0.49
CA SER A 96 13.73 16.91 -1.49
C SER A 96 12.28 17.02 -1.03
N THR A 97 11.43 17.64 -1.83
CA THR A 97 9.98 17.79 -1.59
C THR A 97 9.19 16.58 -2.10
N CYS A 98 9.62 15.38 -1.77
CA CYS A 98 8.94 14.16 -2.20
C CYS A 98 7.64 13.98 -1.41
N GLU A 99 6.49 14.03 -2.09
CA GLU A 99 5.16 13.86 -1.45
C GLU A 99 4.80 12.40 -1.20
N VAL A 100 5.49 11.47 -1.85
CA VAL A 100 5.27 10.03 -1.71
C VAL A 100 6.18 9.42 -0.64
N TYR A 101 5.78 8.27 -0.09
CA TYR A 101 6.49 7.64 1.02
C TYR A 101 7.73 6.85 0.60
N GLY A 102 7.77 6.44 -0.66
CA GLY A 102 8.88 5.78 -1.32
C GLY A 102 8.84 6.07 -2.81
N VAL A 103 9.99 5.93 -3.47
CA VAL A 103 10.11 5.93 -4.93
C VAL A 103 11.17 4.92 -5.33
N THR A 104 10.85 4.08 -6.29
CA THR A 104 11.81 3.19 -6.93
C THR A 104 12.38 3.79 -8.20
N TYR A 105 13.70 3.70 -8.35
CA TYR A 105 14.42 4.09 -9.54
C TYR A 105 15.08 2.92 -10.24
N LEU A 106 14.93 2.85 -11.58
CA LEU A 106 15.57 1.83 -12.41
C LEU A 106 17.08 1.78 -12.20
N HIS A 107 17.69 2.97 -12.08
CA HIS A 107 19.10 3.16 -11.76
C HIS A 107 19.30 4.34 -10.82
N LYS A 108 20.30 4.26 -9.94
CA LYS A 108 20.70 5.38 -9.08
C LYS A 108 20.98 6.70 -9.83
N SER A 109 21.46 6.63 -11.06
CA SER A 109 21.74 7.82 -11.88
C SER A 109 20.49 8.60 -12.31
N MET A 110 19.29 8.01 -12.16
CA MET A 110 18.01 8.66 -12.43
C MET A 110 17.49 9.46 -11.24
N MET A 111 18.11 9.32 -10.07
CA MET A 111 17.75 10.12 -8.90
C MET A 111 18.17 11.58 -9.11
N PRO A 112 17.30 12.57 -8.86
CA PRO A 112 17.62 13.98 -9.09
C PRO A 112 18.86 14.47 -8.32
N TRP A 113 19.16 13.85 -7.18
CA TRP A 113 20.28 14.17 -6.29
C TRP A 113 21.46 13.20 -6.40
N PHE A 114 21.50 12.32 -7.40
CA PHE A 114 22.57 11.32 -7.56
C PHE A 114 23.99 11.93 -7.50
N LYS A 115 24.16 13.08 -8.17
CA LYS A 115 25.46 13.79 -8.27
C LYS A 115 25.96 14.37 -6.94
N SER A 116 25.10 14.46 -5.92
CA SER A 116 25.47 14.95 -4.59
C SER A 116 26.19 13.90 -3.75
N TYR A 117 26.21 12.64 -4.18
CA TYR A 117 26.85 11.52 -3.48
C TYR A 117 28.17 11.15 -4.13
N ARG A 118 29.15 10.78 -3.31
CA ARG A 118 30.44 10.29 -3.76
C ARG A 118 30.35 8.82 -4.15
N PRO A 119 31.23 8.30 -5.03
CA PRO A 119 31.21 6.89 -5.41
C PRO A 119 31.24 5.91 -4.22
N GLN A 120 31.99 6.23 -3.17
CA GLN A 120 32.10 5.42 -1.94
C GLN A 120 30.86 5.44 -1.05
N ASP A 121 29.96 6.40 -1.24
CA ASP A 121 28.73 6.51 -0.45
C ASP A 121 27.75 5.38 -0.83
N TRP A 122 27.88 4.85 -2.05
CA TRP A 122 27.02 3.81 -2.59
C TRP A 122 27.48 2.41 -2.17
N PRO A 123 26.55 1.48 -1.88
CA PRO A 123 26.92 0.11 -1.57
C PRO A 123 27.64 -0.54 -2.76
N THR A 124 28.67 -1.33 -2.45
CA THR A 124 29.43 -2.06 -3.48
C THR A 124 28.53 -3.13 -4.11
N THR A 125 28.57 -3.24 -5.43
CA THR A 125 27.86 -4.29 -6.17
C THR A 125 28.90 -5.25 -6.71
N HIS A 126 28.65 -6.56 -6.61
CA HIS A 126 29.55 -7.58 -7.12
C HIS A 126 29.86 -7.36 -8.62
N GLU A 127 31.10 -7.66 -9.04
CA GLU A 127 31.59 -7.39 -10.39
C GLU A 127 30.75 -8.08 -11.49
N LYS A 128 30.25 -9.29 -11.21
CA LYS A 128 29.32 -10.04 -12.09
C LYS A 128 28.15 -9.18 -12.58
N TYR A 129 27.65 -8.26 -11.74
CA TYR A 129 26.50 -7.38 -12.03
C TYR A 129 26.90 -6.02 -12.61
N ARG A 130 28.19 -5.74 -12.72
CA ARG A 130 28.73 -4.53 -13.35
C ARG A 130 29.16 -4.78 -14.80
N SER A 131 29.31 -6.05 -15.17
CA SER A 131 29.67 -6.44 -16.53
C SER A 131 28.65 -5.93 -17.55
N PRO A 132 29.07 -5.44 -18.73
CA PRO A 132 28.17 -5.12 -19.84
C PRO A 132 27.29 -6.30 -20.28
N ARG A 133 27.68 -7.54 -19.92
CA ARG A 133 26.88 -8.75 -20.18
C ARG A 133 25.67 -8.86 -19.26
N TYR A 134 25.72 -8.23 -18.08
CA TYR A 134 24.61 -8.19 -17.15
C TYR A 134 23.65 -7.07 -17.56
N ARG A 135 22.51 -7.47 -18.14
CA ARG A 135 21.53 -6.53 -18.72
C ARG A 135 20.41 -6.13 -17.76
N HIS A 136 20.36 -6.72 -16.57
CA HIS A 136 19.30 -6.42 -15.62
C HIS A 136 19.48 -5.04 -14.98
N ALA A 137 18.36 -4.46 -14.58
CA ALA A 137 18.36 -3.21 -13.84
C ALA A 137 19.09 -3.33 -12.50
N ARG A 138 19.47 -2.17 -11.96
CA ARG A 138 20.09 -2.04 -10.63
C ARG A 138 19.27 -1.05 -9.83
N PRO A 139 18.08 -1.48 -9.38
CA PRO A 139 17.10 -0.57 -8.85
C PRO A 139 17.59 0.08 -7.57
N SER A 140 17.11 1.29 -7.32
CA SER A 140 17.46 2.09 -6.17
C SER A 140 16.19 2.69 -5.57
N ILE A 141 15.90 2.36 -4.31
CA ILE A 141 14.71 2.79 -3.60
C ILE A 141 15.08 3.98 -2.71
N SER A 142 14.34 5.08 -2.86
CA SER A 142 14.43 6.25 -2.01
C SER A 142 13.20 6.34 -1.11
N MET A 143 13.39 6.16 0.19
CA MET A 143 12.36 6.33 1.21
C MET A 143 12.20 7.81 1.55
N ASN A 144 10.98 8.25 1.89
CA ASN A 144 10.73 9.63 2.28
C ASN A 144 11.58 10.04 3.51
N ALA A 145 12.14 11.25 3.48
CA ALA A 145 12.96 11.81 4.55
C ALA A 145 12.21 11.91 5.89
N ASP A 146 10.87 11.98 5.87
CA ASP A 146 10.04 12.05 7.06
C ASP A 146 10.12 10.78 7.91
N PHE A 147 10.31 9.61 7.31
CA PHE A 147 10.59 8.39 8.09
C PHE A 147 11.88 8.55 8.89
N GLN A 148 12.96 9.00 8.25
CA GLN A 148 14.22 9.25 8.94
C GLN A 148 14.07 10.30 10.04
N LYS A 149 13.35 11.40 9.76
CA LYS A 149 13.06 12.45 10.74
C LYS A 149 12.29 11.91 11.94
N TYR A 150 11.26 11.09 11.72
CA TYR A 150 10.50 10.42 12.77
C TYR A 150 11.40 9.52 13.62
N PHE A 151 12.08 8.57 12.98
CA PHE A 151 12.92 7.59 13.68
C PHE A 151 14.08 8.24 14.40
N LYS A 152 14.61 9.37 13.93
CA LYS A 152 15.70 10.09 14.59
C LYS A 152 15.22 10.92 15.77
N ASN A 153 14.15 11.69 15.61
CA ASN A 153 13.80 12.75 16.55
C ASN A 153 12.60 12.42 17.45
N ASN A 154 11.59 11.72 16.93
CA ASN A 154 10.28 11.59 17.58
C ASN A 154 10.00 10.17 18.11
N TYR A 155 10.69 9.16 17.58
CA TYR A 155 10.49 7.76 17.98
C TYR A 155 10.58 7.52 19.50
N SER A 156 11.59 8.07 20.17
CA SER A 156 11.80 7.85 21.61
C SER A 156 10.78 8.53 22.51
N THR A 157 10.08 9.55 22.01
CA THR A 157 9.03 10.28 22.75
C THR A 157 7.61 9.85 22.34
N SER A 158 7.46 9.17 21.20
CA SER A 158 6.19 8.62 20.74
C SER A 158 5.69 7.51 21.67
N ILE A 159 4.37 7.45 21.81
CA ILE A 159 3.73 6.30 22.47
C ILE A 159 3.88 5.04 21.60
N LEU A 160 3.81 3.87 22.23
CA LEU A 160 4.02 2.58 21.55
C LEU A 160 3.05 2.37 20.38
N ALA A 161 1.82 2.87 20.46
CA ALA A 161 0.85 2.81 19.38
C ALA A 161 1.31 3.54 18.10
N GLU A 162 1.97 4.68 18.23
CA GLU A 162 2.53 5.42 17.09
C GLU A 162 3.75 4.69 16.52
N GLN A 163 4.59 4.11 17.37
CA GLN A 163 5.76 3.32 16.96
C GLN A 163 5.34 2.12 16.11
N TYR A 164 4.32 1.35 16.53
CA TYR A 164 3.80 0.22 15.75
C TYR A 164 3.28 0.64 14.38
N ARG A 165 2.53 1.75 14.30
CA ARG A 165 2.04 2.27 13.02
C ARG A 165 3.18 2.75 12.13
N ALA A 166 4.19 3.42 12.69
CA ALA A 166 5.38 3.85 11.96
C ALA A 166 6.19 2.67 11.41
N TRP A 167 6.42 1.63 12.23
CA TRP A 167 7.09 0.41 11.77
C TRP A 167 6.30 -0.29 10.67
N PHE A 168 5.00 -0.43 10.84
CA PHE A 168 4.14 -1.07 9.86
C PHE A 168 4.15 -0.31 8.53
N SER A 169 3.92 1.01 8.55
CA SER A 169 3.94 1.83 7.34
C SER A 169 5.29 1.81 6.64
N PHE A 170 6.38 1.85 7.40
CA PHE A 170 7.72 1.74 6.81
C PHE A 170 7.96 0.36 6.17
N ALA A 171 7.56 -0.73 6.85
CA ALA A 171 7.68 -2.09 6.35
C ALA A 171 6.81 -2.34 5.10
N ALA A 172 5.58 -1.82 5.08
CA ALA A 172 4.72 -1.90 3.90
C ALA A 172 5.30 -1.09 2.74
N THR A 173 5.75 0.14 3.00
CA THR A 173 6.33 1.02 1.97
C THR A 173 7.59 0.42 1.36
N ILE A 174 8.52 -0.11 2.18
CA ILE A 174 9.76 -0.68 1.60
C ILE A 174 9.47 -1.90 0.73
N VAL A 175 8.50 -2.75 1.08
CA VAL A 175 8.15 -3.92 0.27
C VAL A 175 7.34 -3.53 -0.96
N HIS A 176 6.47 -2.53 -0.85
CA HIS A 176 5.82 -1.88 -1.99
C HIS A 176 6.87 -1.47 -3.04
N GLU A 177 7.89 -0.72 -2.63
CA GLU A 177 8.97 -0.29 -3.53
C GLU A 177 9.83 -1.47 -4.04
N ILE A 178 9.99 -2.53 -3.24
CA ILE A 178 10.66 -3.76 -3.72
C ILE A 178 9.84 -4.45 -4.81
N GLY A 179 8.51 -4.37 -4.79
CA GLY A 179 7.65 -4.87 -5.87
C GLY A 179 8.02 -4.23 -7.21
N HIS A 180 8.12 -2.90 -7.23
CA HIS A 180 8.59 -2.12 -8.39
C HIS A 180 10.01 -2.50 -8.80
N ALA A 181 10.93 -2.55 -7.82
CA ALA A 181 12.33 -2.88 -8.05
C ALA A 181 12.51 -4.28 -8.65
N TYR A 182 11.67 -5.23 -8.23
CA TYR A 182 11.68 -6.60 -8.71
C TYR A 182 11.26 -6.69 -10.18
N GLU A 183 10.23 -5.94 -10.60
CA GLU A 183 9.82 -5.85 -12.01
C GLU A 183 10.91 -5.23 -12.88
N PHE A 184 11.49 -4.11 -12.44
CA PHE A 184 12.62 -3.48 -13.12
C PHE A 184 13.80 -4.43 -13.28
N TRP A 185 14.12 -5.19 -12.23
CA TRP A 185 15.23 -6.14 -12.26
C TRP A 185 14.96 -7.32 -13.21
N LEU A 186 13.79 -7.95 -13.14
CA LEU A 186 13.46 -9.12 -13.97
C LEU A 186 13.33 -8.78 -15.45
N HIS A 187 12.56 -7.75 -15.77
CA HIS A 187 12.09 -7.50 -17.13
C HIS A 187 12.78 -6.31 -17.79
N ASN A 188 13.66 -5.61 -17.08
CA ASN A 188 14.27 -4.36 -17.54
C ASN A 188 13.20 -3.37 -18.06
N ALA A 189 12.02 -3.39 -17.41
CA ALA A 189 10.91 -2.52 -17.74
C ALA A 189 11.34 -1.06 -17.57
N GLN A 190 10.96 -0.21 -18.52
CA GLN A 190 11.18 1.22 -18.37
C GLN A 190 10.12 1.81 -17.44
N TYR A 191 10.38 3.01 -16.94
CA TYR A 191 9.38 3.74 -16.17
C TYR A 191 8.10 3.94 -16.98
N GLY A 192 6.97 3.57 -16.37
CA GLY A 192 5.65 3.65 -17.02
C GLY A 192 5.24 2.40 -17.80
N ASP A 193 6.12 1.40 -17.92
CA ASP A 193 5.83 0.13 -18.60
C ASP A 193 5.46 -1.00 -17.63
N GLU A 194 5.12 -0.68 -16.38
CA GLU A 194 4.67 -1.69 -15.43
C GLU A 194 3.41 -2.38 -15.95
N PRO A 195 3.31 -3.72 -15.82
CA PRO A 195 2.09 -4.41 -16.16
C PRO A 195 1.03 -4.19 -15.07
N PHE A 196 -0.24 -4.26 -15.46
CA PHE A 196 -1.31 -4.48 -14.49
C PHE A 196 -1.14 -5.87 -13.87
N CYS A 197 -1.21 -5.99 -12.56
CA CYS A 197 -1.09 -7.30 -11.92
C CYS A 197 -2.31 -8.19 -12.24
N SER A 198 -3.47 -7.59 -12.48
CA SER A 198 -4.70 -8.27 -12.87
C SER A 198 -5.42 -7.54 -14.00
N ARG A 199 -6.18 -8.29 -14.82
CA ARG A 199 -7.10 -7.71 -15.82
C ARG A 199 -8.12 -6.73 -15.24
N TYR A 200 -8.37 -6.79 -13.93
CA TYR A 200 -9.33 -5.94 -13.23
C TYR A 200 -8.70 -4.69 -12.60
N ASP A 201 -7.36 -4.59 -12.56
CA ASP A 201 -6.70 -3.42 -12.00
C ASP A 201 -6.94 -2.21 -12.90
N LYS A 202 -7.24 -1.06 -12.30
CA LYS A 202 -7.48 0.19 -13.05
C LYS A 202 -6.17 0.92 -13.37
N ASN A 203 -5.12 0.68 -12.60
CA ASN A 203 -3.80 1.28 -12.80
C ASN A 203 -2.68 0.24 -12.67
N ALA A 204 -1.60 0.46 -13.42
CA ALA A 204 -0.38 -0.32 -13.35
C ALA A 204 0.48 0.25 -12.22
N GLU A 205 0.18 -0.18 -11.00
CA GLU A 205 0.91 0.18 -9.79
C GLU A 205 1.13 -1.11 -9.00
N LEU A 206 2.29 -1.73 -9.22
CA LEU A 206 2.58 -3.06 -8.69
C LEU A 206 2.68 -3.06 -7.15
N GLY A 207 3.18 -2.00 -6.53
CA GLY A 207 3.28 -1.90 -5.08
C GLY A 207 1.94 -1.94 -4.36
N PHE A 208 0.92 -1.24 -4.86
CA PHE A 208 -0.44 -1.26 -4.36
C PHE A 208 -1.13 -2.58 -4.66
N SER A 209 -0.83 -3.20 -5.81
CA SER A 209 -1.29 -4.56 -6.09
C SER A 209 -0.74 -5.56 -5.05
N TRP A 210 0.55 -5.42 -4.68
CA TRP A 210 1.16 -6.22 -3.63
C TRP A 210 0.48 -5.95 -2.27
N GLU A 211 0.30 -4.69 -1.87
CA GLU A 211 -0.36 -4.31 -0.62
C GLU A 211 -1.77 -4.91 -0.54
N THR A 212 -2.57 -4.79 -1.60
CA THR A 212 -3.93 -5.33 -1.62
C THR A 212 -3.97 -6.86 -1.63
N SER A 213 -3.01 -7.51 -2.30
CA SER A 213 -2.93 -8.98 -2.36
C SER A 213 -2.45 -9.59 -1.04
N VAL A 214 -1.43 -9.00 -0.41
CA VAL A 214 -0.80 -9.57 0.80
C VAL A 214 -1.44 -9.03 2.07
N ILE A 215 -1.60 -7.72 2.17
CA ILE A 215 -2.10 -7.02 3.36
C ILE A 215 -3.63 -6.92 3.34
N GLY A 216 -4.24 -6.96 2.15
CA GLY A 216 -5.69 -6.80 1.95
C GLY A 216 -6.13 -5.36 1.76
N ARG A 217 -5.21 -4.39 1.82
CA ARG A 217 -5.53 -2.95 1.83
C ARG A 217 -4.29 -2.08 1.63
N ILE A 218 -4.50 -0.90 1.08
CA ILE A 218 -3.49 0.18 1.04
C ILE A 218 -3.59 0.96 2.35
N THR A 219 -2.46 1.15 3.04
CA THR A 219 -2.45 1.84 4.34
C THR A 219 -1.90 3.27 4.27
N ASN A 220 -2.64 4.21 4.86
CA ASN A 220 -2.36 5.63 4.77
C ASN A 220 -2.34 6.28 6.17
N PRO A 221 -1.25 6.94 6.58
CA PRO A 221 -1.22 7.88 7.69
C PRO A 221 -2.27 8.99 7.52
N MET A 222 -2.95 9.33 8.61
CA MET A 222 -3.83 10.50 8.63
C MET A 222 -3.06 11.76 8.24
N ASN A 223 -3.64 12.58 7.36
CA ASN A 223 -3.05 13.83 6.85
C ASN A 223 -1.70 13.65 6.14
N ASN A 224 -1.34 12.43 5.75
CA ASN A 224 -0.04 12.10 5.17
C ASN A 224 1.17 12.48 6.05
N LEU A 225 0.98 12.63 7.36
CA LEU A 225 2.04 13.01 8.29
C LEU A 225 2.75 11.77 8.85
N ILE A 226 4.04 11.68 8.59
CA ILE A 226 4.92 10.64 9.16
C ILE A 226 5.81 11.23 10.25
N HIS A 227 6.41 12.40 10.00
CA HIS A 227 7.48 12.92 10.86
C HIS A 227 7.02 13.16 12.30
N ASP A 228 5.80 13.62 12.54
CA ASP A 228 5.24 13.86 13.89
C ASP A 228 4.67 12.61 14.57
N GLY A 229 4.89 11.44 13.97
CA GLY A 229 4.30 10.18 14.41
C GLY A 229 2.96 9.89 13.74
N ILE A 230 2.73 8.61 13.47
CA ILE A 230 1.52 8.15 12.80
C ILE A 230 0.45 7.91 13.87
N LYS A 231 -0.43 8.90 14.07
CA LYS A 231 -1.51 8.84 15.06
C LYS A 231 -2.60 7.84 14.70
N GLN A 232 -2.90 7.72 13.41
CA GLN A 232 -3.93 6.84 12.89
C GLN A 232 -3.60 6.42 11.46
N LEU A 233 -3.90 5.17 11.15
CA LEU A 233 -3.84 4.63 9.79
C LEU A 233 -5.26 4.47 9.25
N PHE A 234 -5.43 4.70 7.95
CA PHE A 234 -6.68 4.51 7.24
C PHE A 234 -6.46 3.66 5.98
N SER A 235 -7.50 2.93 5.61
CA SER A 235 -7.66 2.31 4.30
C SER A 235 -8.77 3.03 3.56
N ILE A 236 -8.56 3.32 2.29
CA ILE A 236 -9.56 3.95 1.43
C ILE A 236 -9.82 3.00 0.26
N LYS A 237 -11.08 2.73 -0.04
CA LYS A 237 -11.50 2.03 -1.25
C LYS A 237 -12.57 2.84 -1.94
N VAL A 238 -12.42 3.06 -3.24
CA VAL A 238 -13.33 3.92 -4.01
C VAL A 238 -13.93 3.16 -5.19
N GLU A 239 -15.21 3.39 -5.42
CA GLU A 239 -15.96 2.88 -6.58
C GLU A 239 -16.65 4.06 -7.27
N GLU A 240 -16.36 4.24 -8.56
CA GLU A 240 -17.01 5.22 -9.42
C GLU A 240 -18.39 4.74 -9.86
N TYR A 241 -19.28 5.69 -10.18
CA TYR A 241 -20.58 5.38 -10.77
C TYR A 241 -21.05 6.52 -11.66
N THR A 242 -21.94 6.22 -12.61
CA THR A 242 -22.57 7.23 -13.49
C THR A 242 -24.09 7.29 -13.30
N THR A 243 -24.70 6.14 -13.00
CA THR A 243 -26.15 5.97 -12.81
C THR A 243 -26.51 5.61 -11.37
N SER A 244 -27.80 5.74 -11.02
CA SER A 244 -28.31 5.35 -9.69
C SER A 244 -28.17 3.84 -9.41
N SER A 245 -28.31 2.99 -10.42
CA SER A 245 -28.14 1.54 -10.27
C SER A 245 -26.67 1.16 -10.03
N GLU A 246 -25.73 1.83 -10.71
CA GLU A 246 -24.30 1.68 -10.45
C GLU A 246 -23.91 2.22 -9.07
N ARG A 247 -24.52 3.33 -8.63
CA ARG A 247 -24.35 3.86 -7.27
C ARG A 247 -24.71 2.81 -6.23
N GLU A 248 -25.89 2.19 -6.33
CA GLU A 248 -26.29 1.13 -5.41
C GLU A 248 -25.34 -0.07 -5.44
N ARG A 249 -24.87 -0.46 -6.64
CA ARG A 249 -23.87 -1.51 -6.79
C ARG A 249 -22.55 -1.12 -6.10
N ALA A 250 -22.08 0.11 -6.25
CA ALA A 250 -20.89 0.62 -5.59
C ALA A 250 -21.01 0.56 -4.07
N PHE A 251 -22.14 1.01 -3.51
CA PHE A 251 -22.45 0.88 -2.08
C PHE A 251 -22.44 -0.57 -1.62
N ARG A 252 -23.09 -1.48 -2.37
CA ARG A 252 -23.06 -2.91 -2.04
C ARG A 252 -21.63 -3.45 -2.04
N ILE A 253 -20.84 -3.22 -3.08
CA ILE A 253 -19.44 -3.69 -3.19
C ILE A 253 -18.60 -3.23 -2.00
N LEU A 254 -18.75 -1.97 -1.60
CA LEU A 254 -18.00 -1.40 -0.48
C LEU A 254 -18.52 -1.91 0.88
N ASN A 255 -19.80 -2.27 0.98
CA ASN A 255 -20.45 -2.70 2.22
C ASN A 255 -20.53 -4.22 2.46
N ILE A 256 -20.18 -5.08 1.47
CA ILE A 256 -20.25 -6.55 1.55
C ILE A 256 -19.67 -7.12 2.87
N TYR A 257 -18.68 -6.44 3.47
CA TYR A 257 -17.95 -6.96 4.62
C TYR A 257 -18.47 -6.52 5.99
N THR A 258 -19.36 -5.53 6.09
CA THR A 258 -19.79 -5.06 7.42
C THR A 258 -21.18 -5.54 7.80
N GLY A 259 -22.07 -5.78 6.82
CA GLY A 259 -23.48 -6.09 7.07
C GLY A 259 -24.22 -5.03 7.88
N ALA A 260 -23.55 -3.93 8.23
CA ALA A 260 -24.02 -2.97 9.19
C ALA A 260 -24.80 -1.85 8.49
N PRO A 261 -25.84 -1.33 9.15
CA PRO A 261 -26.60 -0.19 8.67
C PRO A 261 -25.75 1.09 8.71
N TYR A 262 -25.94 1.94 7.71
CA TYR A 262 -25.32 3.27 7.62
C TYR A 262 -26.38 4.35 7.77
N ALA A 263 -26.04 5.42 8.47
CA ALA A 263 -26.87 6.61 8.55
C ALA A 263 -26.12 7.82 7.99
N PRO A 264 -26.81 8.71 7.24
CA PRO A 264 -26.22 9.98 6.86
C PRO A 264 -25.85 10.77 8.12
N ILE A 265 -24.66 11.35 8.11
CA ILE A 265 -24.29 12.33 9.12
C ILE A 265 -24.96 13.62 8.71
N ASN A 266 -26.15 13.87 9.27
CA ASN A 266 -26.85 15.13 9.08
C ASN A 266 -25.98 16.24 9.68
N PRO A 267 -25.46 17.19 8.86
CA PRO A 267 -24.90 18.40 9.43
C PRO A 267 -26.06 19.08 10.18
N THR A 268 -25.95 19.09 11.50
CA THR A 268 -27.03 19.45 12.44
C THR A 268 -27.71 20.77 12.09
N ALA A 269 -28.96 20.91 12.54
CA ALA A 269 -29.82 22.09 12.51
C ALA A 269 -29.23 23.42 13.07
N HIS A 270 -27.95 23.44 13.47
CA HIS A 270 -27.23 24.60 14.04
C HIS A 270 -26.16 25.19 13.12
N GLY A 271 -26.10 24.78 11.86
CA GLY A 271 -25.22 25.42 10.87
C GLY A 271 -24.81 24.42 9.79
N GLN A 272 -25.03 24.82 8.53
CA GLN A 272 -24.69 24.04 7.34
C GLN A 272 -23.18 23.80 7.27
N ARG A 273 -22.69 22.74 7.90
CA ARG A 273 -21.34 22.25 7.61
C ARG A 273 -21.41 21.45 6.31
N ALA A 274 -21.20 22.14 5.19
CA ALA A 274 -21.00 21.47 3.91
C ALA A 274 -19.75 20.59 4.03
N TRP A 275 -19.86 19.31 3.71
CA TRP A 275 -18.69 18.44 3.62
C TRP A 275 -17.78 18.93 2.50
N PRO A 276 -16.44 18.90 2.69
CA PRO A 276 -15.52 19.33 1.65
C PRO A 276 -15.73 18.48 0.40
N LEU A 277 -15.80 19.14 -0.75
CA LEU A 277 -16.00 18.49 -2.04
C LEU A 277 -14.68 17.87 -2.51
N LEU A 278 -14.35 16.70 -1.96
CA LEU A 278 -13.10 16.01 -2.23
C LEU A 278 -13.04 15.54 -3.69
N GLY A 279 -12.04 16.02 -4.44
CA GLY A 279 -11.76 15.58 -5.80
C GLY A 279 -11.10 14.18 -5.82
N PRO A 280 -11.20 13.44 -6.94
CA PRO A 280 -10.43 12.20 -7.14
C PRO A 280 -8.94 12.40 -6.82
N GLY A 281 -8.42 13.57 -7.20
CA GLY A 281 -7.05 14.04 -6.96
C GLY A 281 -6.56 14.03 -5.51
N GLN A 282 -7.46 14.03 -4.53
CA GLN A 282 -7.16 14.29 -3.12
C GLN A 282 -7.07 13.01 -2.27
N PHE A 283 -7.33 11.84 -2.85
CA PHE A 283 -7.12 10.55 -2.19
C PHE A 283 -5.74 10.00 -2.55
N ARG A 284 -4.99 9.48 -1.57
CA ARG A 284 -3.77 8.72 -1.85
C ARG A 284 -4.15 7.35 -2.43
N GLY A 285 -3.43 6.95 -3.48
CA GLY A 285 -3.77 5.76 -4.27
C GLY A 285 -4.96 5.98 -5.20
N LYS A 286 -5.37 7.24 -5.45
CA LYS A 286 -6.41 7.60 -6.41
C LYS A 286 -6.19 6.96 -7.77
N GLU A 287 -4.94 6.79 -8.17
CA GLU A 287 -4.56 6.23 -9.45
C GLU A 287 -5.11 4.80 -9.54
N PHE A 288 -5.16 4.06 -8.43
CA PHE A 288 -5.73 2.71 -8.38
C PHE A 288 -7.27 2.68 -8.52
N PHE A 289 -7.95 3.78 -8.21
CA PHE A 289 -9.41 3.81 -8.15
C PHE A 289 -10.06 4.56 -9.30
N PHE A 290 -9.38 5.57 -9.83
CA PHE A 290 -9.90 6.47 -10.84
C PHE A 290 -9.13 6.32 -12.15
N ALA A 291 -9.84 6.40 -13.28
CA ALA A 291 -9.17 6.64 -14.55
C ALA A 291 -8.54 8.05 -14.51
N ASN A 292 -7.30 8.19 -14.99
CA ASN A 292 -6.51 9.45 -14.95
C ASN A 292 -7.04 10.56 -15.90
N ASP A 293 -8.35 10.65 -16.10
CA ASP A 293 -8.96 11.59 -17.05
C ASP A 293 -9.11 13.03 -16.49
N GLY A 294 -8.79 13.24 -15.22
CA GLY A 294 -8.82 14.57 -14.58
C GLY A 294 -10.22 15.17 -14.47
N ARG A 295 -11.28 14.37 -14.62
CA ARG A 295 -12.65 14.85 -14.56
C ARG A 295 -13.04 15.24 -13.13
N GLU A 296 -13.49 16.49 -12.95
CA GLU A 296 -13.96 16.99 -11.66
C GLU A 296 -15.43 16.59 -11.36
N ASP A 297 -16.17 16.16 -12.37
CA ASP A 297 -17.59 15.75 -12.27
C ASP A 297 -17.76 14.27 -11.93
N VAL A 298 -16.67 13.54 -11.67
CA VAL A 298 -16.70 12.13 -11.32
C VAL A 298 -17.53 11.92 -10.06
N LYS A 299 -18.55 11.07 -10.17
CA LYS A 299 -19.32 10.60 -9.03
C LYS A 299 -18.71 9.31 -8.51
N PHE A 300 -18.55 9.23 -7.19
CA PHE A 300 -17.95 8.06 -6.57
C PHE A 300 -18.41 7.89 -5.13
N VAL A 301 -18.27 6.66 -4.65
CA VAL A 301 -18.42 6.30 -3.25
C VAL A 301 -17.07 5.83 -2.75
N ALA A 302 -16.61 6.39 -1.64
CA ALA A 302 -15.37 6.04 -0.97
C ALA A 302 -15.68 5.47 0.42
N ARG A 303 -15.24 4.24 0.67
CA ARG A 303 -15.18 3.67 2.02
C ARG A 303 -13.86 4.06 2.65
N ILE A 304 -13.93 4.84 3.71
CA ILE A 304 -12.76 5.26 4.51
C ILE A 304 -12.85 4.54 5.84
N GLN A 305 -11.86 3.71 6.11
CA GLN A 305 -11.86 2.82 7.26
C GLN A 305 -10.62 3.07 8.12
N ALA A 306 -10.83 3.38 9.40
CA ALA A 306 -9.74 3.47 10.36
C ALA A 306 -9.18 2.07 10.62
N ILE A 307 -7.86 1.92 10.56
CA ILE A 307 -7.17 0.65 10.84
C ILE A 307 -6.97 0.53 12.35
N PRO A 308 -7.57 -0.48 13.02
CA PRO A 308 -7.37 -0.72 14.44
C PRO A 308 -5.90 -1.00 14.76
N LEU A 309 -5.44 -0.52 15.92
CA LEU A 309 -4.07 -0.78 16.36
C LEU A 309 -3.81 -2.27 16.55
N GLU A 310 -4.79 -3.02 17.06
CA GLU A 310 -4.69 -4.48 17.24
C GLU A 310 -4.34 -5.18 15.93
N TRP A 311 -5.00 -4.81 14.83
CA TRP A 311 -4.71 -5.34 13.51
C TRP A 311 -3.25 -5.06 13.09
N VAL A 312 -2.73 -3.87 13.38
CA VAL A 312 -1.33 -3.51 13.11
C VAL A 312 -0.37 -4.35 13.96
N VAL A 313 -0.65 -4.48 15.27
CA VAL A 313 0.18 -5.21 16.22
C VAL A 313 0.25 -6.70 15.87
N ASN A 314 -0.83 -7.29 15.36
CA ASN A 314 -0.88 -8.70 14.98
C ASN A 314 0.16 -9.07 13.91
N TRP A 315 0.53 -8.14 13.02
CA TRP A 315 1.63 -8.35 12.06
C TRP A 315 3.00 -8.52 12.72
N PHE A 316 3.18 -8.12 13.97
CA PHE A 316 4.42 -8.28 14.72
C PHE A 316 4.40 -9.51 15.66
N GLN A 317 3.31 -10.26 15.71
CA GLN A 317 3.16 -11.41 16.60
C GLN A 317 3.48 -12.73 15.89
N GLU A 318 4.41 -13.52 16.42
CA GLU A 318 4.77 -14.84 15.86
C GLU A 318 3.59 -15.80 15.77
N ALA A 319 2.68 -15.75 16.75
CA ALA A 319 1.48 -16.59 16.77
C ALA A 319 0.61 -16.37 15.52
N GLU A 320 0.48 -15.13 15.07
CA GLU A 320 -0.30 -14.78 13.88
C GLU A 320 0.35 -15.33 12.61
N TRP A 321 1.66 -15.19 12.46
CA TRP A 321 2.40 -15.77 11.32
C TRP A 321 2.33 -17.29 11.31
N SER A 322 2.46 -17.94 12.47
CA SER A 322 2.30 -19.39 12.60
C SER A 322 0.89 -19.85 12.24
N ASN A 323 -0.14 -19.07 12.57
CA ASN A 323 -1.51 -19.35 12.15
C ASN A 323 -1.67 -19.29 10.63
N ARG A 324 -1.12 -18.26 10.00
CA ARG A 324 -1.15 -18.09 8.53
C ARG A 324 -0.41 -19.20 7.80
N ARG A 325 0.75 -19.62 8.29
CA ARG A 325 1.51 -20.75 7.73
C ARG A 325 0.68 -22.03 7.74
N ARG A 326 0.04 -22.37 8.87
CA ARG A 326 -0.85 -23.54 8.96
C ARG A 326 -2.06 -23.45 8.02
N LEU A 327 -2.64 -22.25 7.88
CA LEU A 327 -3.74 -22.03 6.94
C LEU A 327 -3.28 -22.26 5.49
N TRP A 328 -2.13 -21.70 5.13
CA TRP A 328 -1.51 -21.87 3.83
C TRP A 328 -1.20 -23.34 3.52
N GLU A 329 -0.59 -24.06 4.46
CA GLU A 329 -0.30 -25.50 4.32
C GLU A 329 -1.56 -26.34 4.09
N ARG A 330 -2.68 -25.96 4.72
CA ARG A 330 -3.96 -26.67 4.60
C ARG A 330 -4.71 -26.34 3.32
N GLU A 331 -4.75 -25.07 2.94
CA GLU A 331 -5.70 -24.58 1.91
C GLU A 331 -5.02 -24.17 0.61
N SER A 332 -3.68 -24.04 0.61
CA SER A 332 -2.90 -23.53 -0.53
C SER A 332 -3.43 -22.20 -1.07
N CYS A 333 -4.05 -21.41 -0.18
CA CYS A 333 -4.61 -20.11 -0.51
C CYS A 333 -4.23 -19.09 0.56
N HIS A 334 -4.02 -17.84 0.12
CA HIS A 334 -3.82 -16.72 1.02
C HIS A 334 -5.15 -16.00 1.20
N THR A 335 -5.61 -15.93 2.45
CA THR A 335 -6.73 -15.07 2.82
C THR A 335 -6.19 -13.83 3.51
N THR A 336 -6.53 -12.66 2.97
CA THR A 336 -6.10 -11.39 3.56
C THR A 336 -6.73 -11.23 4.95
N PRO A 337 -5.97 -10.73 5.94
CA PRO A 337 -6.50 -10.64 7.29
C PRO A 337 -7.69 -9.67 7.37
N PRO A 338 -8.80 -10.09 7.99
CA PRO A 338 -9.92 -9.21 8.24
C PRO A 338 -9.48 -8.09 9.17
N ILE A 339 -10.04 -6.90 8.99
CA ILE A 339 -9.72 -5.74 9.82
C ILE A 339 -10.44 -5.76 11.17
N GLY A 340 -11.45 -6.63 11.30
CA GLY A 340 -12.38 -6.64 12.42
C GLY A 340 -13.35 -5.45 12.39
N GLU A 341 -13.97 -5.21 13.54
CA GLU A 341 -14.80 -4.04 13.75
C GLU A 341 -13.93 -2.78 13.80
N SER A 342 -14.28 -1.78 13.01
CA SER A 342 -13.51 -0.55 12.92
C SER A 342 -14.39 0.63 12.55
N PHE A 343 -14.02 1.82 12.99
CA PHE A 343 -14.68 3.05 12.54
C PHE A 343 -14.60 3.18 11.02
N THR A 344 -15.77 3.24 10.38
CA THR A 344 -15.92 3.32 8.93
C THR A 344 -16.88 4.45 8.57
N ILE A 345 -16.48 5.26 7.59
CA ILE A 345 -17.37 6.22 6.94
C ILE A 345 -17.47 5.91 5.44
N MET A 346 -18.64 6.19 4.88
CA MET A 346 -18.89 6.19 3.45
C MET A 346 -19.01 7.64 3.02
N TYR A 347 -18.02 8.12 2.26
CA TYR A 347 -18.06 9.41 1.62
C TYR A 347 -18.60 9.24 0.21
N GLU A 348 -19.61 9.99 -0.18
CA GLU A 348 -20.15 9.97 -1.53
C GLU A 348 -20.07 11.36 -2.14
N ARG A 349 -19.51 11.47 -3.35
CA ARG A 349 -19.58 12.64 -4.22
C ARG A 349 -20.59 12.36 -5.33
N TYR A 350 -21.64 13.18 -5.45
CA TYR A 350 -22.73 13.00 -6.41
C TYR A 350 -22.81 14.13 -7.45
N GLY A 351 -21.67 14.74 -7.78
CA GLY A 351 -21.54 15.88 -8.70
C GLY A 351 -20.99 17.09 -7.96
N SER A 352 -21.79 18.14 -7.84
CA SER A 352 -21.44 19.36 -7.10
C SER A 352 -21.58 19.25 -5.57
N GLY A 353 -22.09 18.12 -5.07
CA GLY A 353 -22.33 17.88 -3.65
C GLY A 353 -21.60 16.64 -3.13
N ALA A 354 -21.48 16.59 -1.81
CA ALA A 354 -20.93 15.46 -1.08
C ALA A 354 -21.77 15.14 0.16
N GLN A 355 -21.87 13.85 0.47
CA GLN A 355 -22.48 13.38 1.70
C GLN A 355 -21.59 12.36 2.40
N VAL A 356 -21.65 12.34 3.72
CA VAL A 356 -20.95 11.36 4.54
C VAL A 356 -21.98 10.54 5.29
N GLN A 357 -21.86 9.23 5.23
CA GLN A 357 -22.60 8.29 6.06
C GLN A 357 -21.63 7.62 7.01
N ARG A 358 -22.06 7.32 8.24
CA ARG A 358 -21.29 6.53 9.19
C ARG A 358 -21.99 5.21 9.48
N GLN A 359 -21.19 4.20 9.77
CA GLN A 359 -21.69 2.94 10.29
C GLN A 359 -22.36 3.19 11.66
N LEU A 360 -23.55 2.60 11.87
CA LEU A 360 -24.22 2.64 13.17
C LEU A 360 -23.69 1.52 14.06
N ASN A 361 -23.34 1.85 15.30
CA ASN A 361 -22.96 0.89 16.32
C ASN A 361 -24.17 0.65 17.23
N LEU A 362 -24.85 -0.49 17.08
CA LEU A 362 -26.07 -0.80 17.85
C LEU A 362 -25.84 -0.94 19.36
N ASN A 363 -24.59 -1.04 19.81
CA ASN A 363 -24.26 -0.98 21.24
C ASN A 363 -24.30 0.46 21.80
N ILE A 364 -24.38 1.48 20.94
CA ILE A 364 -24.56 2.88 21.31
C ILE A 364 -26.06 3.21 21.23
N ALA A 365 -26.66 3.62 22.35
CA ALA A 365 -28.10 3.89 22.45
C ALA A 365 -28.61 4.87 21.38
N ALA A 366 -27.84 5.92 21.07
CA ALA A 366 -28.19 6.89 20.04
C ALA A 366 -28.25 6.26 18.63
N ASP A 367 -27.31 5.37 18.31
CA ASP A 367 -27.24 4.69 17.02
C ASP A 367 -28.33 3.62 16.90
N ALA A 368 -28.61 2.90 17.99
CA ALA A 368 -29.73 1.96 18.05
C ALA A 368 -31.07 2.67 17.81
N HIS A 369 -31.24 3.88 18.37
CA HIS A 369 -32.44 4.68 18.12
C HIS A 369 -32.56 5.13 16.66
N ILE A 370 -31.47 5.61 16.06
CA ILE A 370 -31.44 5.98 14.63
C ILE A 370 -31.79 4.77 13.77
N TYR A 371 -31.23 3.59 14.07
CA TYR A 371 -31.53 2.36 13.36
C TYR A 371 -33.02 2.00 13.44
N GLN A 372 -33.62 2.05 14.63
CA GLN A 372 -35.05 1.77 14.80
C GLN A 372 -35.94 2.74 14.01
N GLN A 373 -35.59 4.03 13.97
CA GLN A 373 -36.31 5.01 13.18
C GLN A 373 -36.22 4.70 11.67
N GLN A 374 -35.02 4.38 11.17
CA GLN A 374 -34.79 4.06 9.77
C GLN A 374 -35.50 2.76 9.35
N TRP A 375 -35.49 1.76 10.22
CA TRP A 375 -36.22 0.50 10.03
C TRP A 375 -37.73 0.73 9.95
N ALA A 376 -38.30 1.53 10.87
CA ALA A 376 -39.71 1.88 10.86
C ALA A 376 -40.14 2.66 9.60
N GLN A 377 -39.21 3.37 8.97
CA GLN A 377 -39.41 4.12 7.72
C GLN A 377 -39.19 3.27 6.45
N GLY A 378 -38.76 2.01 6.57
CA GLY A 378 -38.42 1.16 5.43
C GLY A 378 -37.17 1.62 4.66
N SER A 379 -36.29 2.41 5.32
CA SER A 379 -35.04 2.89 4.72
C SER A 379 -33.88 1.90 4.85
N ILE A 380 -34.01 0.90 5.72
CA ILE A 380 -33.04 -0.17 5.99
C ILE A 380 -33.78 -1.50 6.17
#